data_AF-A0A1C4X341-F1
#
_entry.id   AF-A0A1C4X341-F1
#
_cell.length_a   1.000
_cell.length_b   1.000
_cell.length_c   1.000
_cell.angle_alpha   90.00
_cell.angle_beta   90.00
_cell.angle_gamma   90.00
#
_symmetry.space_group_name_H-M   'P 1'
#
loop_
_entity.id
_entity.type
_entity.pdbx_description
1 polymer ?
#
loop_
_entity_poly.entity_id
_entity_poly.type
_entity_poly.pdbx_seq_one_letter_code
_entity_poly.pdbx_strand_id
1 'polypeptide(L)'
;MLTPREYEDAAIESTPELLGEVGTHLVADAPEVVIDTTAMIKVLDHYRPRPKHRFRPPEPPKGGLDPDPIAAIERAAAETRRRRRLGLEALLAGRSEADLTSAMQTSWPAAIRILTDAMTLDADRSEPFALNIDQALLIDAEAPVTYLHPARLIRTDLALPEIGAIIEQTQLDRNGEDV
;
A
#
# COMPACT_ATOMS: atom_id res chain seq x y z
N MET A 1 -7.31 35.47 21.69
CA MET A 1 -7.16 34.03 21.35
C MET A 1 -8.50 33.57 20.80
N LEU A 2 -8.48 32.85 19.68
CA LEU A 2 -9.69 32.27 19.10
C LEU A 2 -10.16 31.10 19.99
N THR A 3 -11.47 30.93 20.09
CA THR A 3 -12.09 29.77 20.70
C THR A 3 -11.95 28.54 19.79
N PRO A 4 -12.07 27.31 20.30
CA PRO A 4 -11.93 26.10 19.49
C PRO A 4 -12.86 26.05 18.26
N ARG A 5 -14.07 26.61 18.39
CA ARG A 5 -15.04 26.70 17.28
C ARG A 5 -14.61 27.71 16.22
N GLU A 6 -14.07 28.85 16.64
CA GLU A 6 -13.55 29.86 15.71
C GLU A 6 -12.30 29.36 14.95
N TYR A 7 -11.52 28.46 15.56
CA TYR A 7 -10.45 27.75 14.85
C TYR A 7 -10.99 26.78 13.80
N GLU A 8 -12.05 26.05 14.12
CA GLU A 8 -12.70 25.12 13.18
C GLU A 8 -13.31 25.87 12.00
N ASP A 9 -14.04 26.96 12.27
CA ASP A 9 -14.64 27.80 11.24
C ASP A 9 -13.54 28.44 10.34
N ALA A 10 -12.46 28.95 10.95
CA ALA A 10 -11.34 29.50 10.19
C ALA A 10 -10.61 28.44 9.34
N ALA A 11 -10.48 27.20 9.82
CA ALA A 11 -9.86 26.13 9.05
C ALA A 11 -10.70 25.68 7.85
N ILE A 12 -12.03 25.80 7.93
CA ILE A 12 -12.95 25.43 6.86
C ILE A 12 -13.07 26.54 5.81
N GLU A 13 -13.10 27.80 6.25
CA GLU A 13 -13.44 28.95 5.38
C GLU A 13 -12.22 29.70 4.82
N SER A 14 -11.01 29.48 5.35
CA SER A 14 -9.82 30.21 4.92
C SER A 14 -9.18 29.63 3.65
N THR A 15 -8.46 30.49 2.92
CA THR A 15 -7.70 30.06 1.74
C THR A 15 -6.45 29.27 2.13
N PRO A 16 -6.00 28.31 1.30
CA PRO A 16 -4.84 27.47 1.60
C PRO A 16 -3.55 28.25 1.88
N GLU A 17 -3.35 29.40 1.23
CA GLU A 17 -2.18 30.26 1.44
C GLU A 17 -2.16 30.86 2.85
N LEU A 18 -3.33 31.26 3.36
CA LEU A 18 -3.48 31.82 4.70
C LEU A 18 -3.29 30.75 5.78
N LEU A 19 -3.75 29.51 5.51
CA LEU A 19 -3.50 28.37 6.37
C LEU A 19 -2.01 27.97 6.37
N GLY A 20 -1.33 28.09 5.23
CA GLY A 20 0.10 27.83 5.10
C GLY A 20 0.97 28.80 5.90
N GLU A 21 0.59 30.07 5.98
CA GLU A 21 1.28 31.09 6.79
C GLU A 21 1.19 30.79 8.31
N VAL A 22 0.08 30.21 8.78
CA VAL A 22 0.00 29.73 10.17
C VAL A 22 0.94 28.55 10.41
N GLY A 23 1.09 27.68 9.41
CA GLY A 23 1.97 26.52 9.45
C GLY A 23 3.46 26.87 9.58
N THR A 24 3.92 27.98 9.00
CA THR A 24 5.34 28.40 9.10
C THR A 24 5.72 28.91 10.49
N HIS A 25 4.73 29.35 11.26
CA HIS A 25 4.90 29.77 12.65
C HIS A 25 4.59 28.66 13.66
N LEU A 26 4.14 27.50 13.21
CA LEU A 26 3.86 26.35 14.05
C LEU A 26 5.19 25.67 14.46
N VAL A 27 5.64 25.92 15.67
CA VAL A 27 6.76 25.19 16.27
C VAL A 27 6.27 23.77 16.57
N ALA A 28 6.60 22.82 15.70
CA ALA A 28 6.24 21.41 15.82
C ALA A 28 7.07 20.65 16.88
N ASP A 29 7.60 21.36 17.88
CA ASP A 29 8.21 20.74 19.05
C ASP A 29 7.10 20.59 20.10
N ALA A 30 6.22 19.62 19.87
CA ALA A 30 5.13 19.34 20.78
C ALA A 30 5.76 18.85 22.10
N PRO A 31 5.50 19.53 23.25
CA PRO A 31 6.03 19.07 24.52
C PRO A 31 5.52 17.66 24.79
N GLU A 32 6.36 16.83 25.39
CA GLU A 32 5.98 15.48 25.79
C GLU A 32 4.68 15.54 26.60
N VAL A 33 3.62 14.95 26.06
CA VAL A 33 2.32 14.91 26.74
C VAL A 33 2.46 13.93 27.90
N VAL A 34 2.84 14.45 29.06
CA VAL A 34 2.89 13.68 30.30
C VAL A 34 1.45 13.38 30.71
N ILE A 35 0.99 12.17 30.40
CA ILE A 35 -0.32 11.69 30.81
C ILE A 35 -0.28 11.42 32.32
N ASP A 36 -0.87 12.31 33.10
CA ASP A 36 -1.06 12.09 34.54
C ASP A 36 -1.99 10.90 34.76
N THR A 37 -1.45 9.87 35.40
CA THR A 37 -2.20 8.65 35.80
C THR A 37 -3.44 8.98 36.62
N THR A 38 -3.43 10.05 37.41
CA THR A 38 -4.59 10.49 38.21
C THR A 38 -5.70 11.06 37.34
N ALA A 39 -5.34 11.85 36.32
CA ALA A 39 -6.27 12.35 35.32
C ALA A 39 -6.88 11.21 34.50
N MET A 40 -6.07 10.21 34.15
CA MET A 40 -6.52 9.02 33.42
C MET A 40 -7.56 8.21 34.22
N ILE A 41 -7.34 8.02 35.53
CA ILE A 41 -8.31 7.34 36.41
C ILE A 41 -9.64 8.10 36.45
N LYS A 42 -9.60 9.44 36.56
CA LYS A 42 -10.82 10.27 36.52
C LYS A 42 -11.59 10.14 35.20
N VAL A 43 -10.89 10.03 34.08
CA VAL A 43 -11.52 9.80 32.77
C VAL A 43 -12.15 8.41 32.72
N LEU A 44 -11.47 7.38 33.24
CA LEU A 44 -12.00 6.02 33.35
C LEU A 44 -13.29 5.95 34.18
N ASP A 45 -13.38 6.70 35.30
CA ASP A 45 -14.57 6.75 36.13
C ASP A 45 -15.81 7.32 35.40
N HIS A 46 -15.57 8.25 34.46
CA HIS A 46 -16.64 8.88 33.66
C HIS A 46 -16.86 8.18 32.31
N TYR A 47 -15.95 7.28 31.92
CA TYR A 47 -16.05 6.55 30.67
C TYR A 47 -17.11 5.46 30.79
N ARG A 48 -18.33 5.79 30.35
CA ARG A 48 -19.38 4.81 30.11
C ARG A 48 -19.37 4.43 28.64
N PRO A 49 -18.76 3.30 28.24
CA PRO A 49 -18.84 2.85 26.86
C PRO A 49 -20.31 2.68 26.51
N ARG A 50 -20.76 3.30 25.40
CA ARG A 50 -22.10 3.06 24.88
C ARG A 50 -22.27 1.55 24.71
N PRO A 51 -23.36 0.95 25.23
CA PRO A 51 -23.61 -0.46 25.02
C PRO A 51 -23.71 -0.70 23.52
N LYS A 52 -22.65 -1.26 22.93
CA LYS A 52 -22.71 -1.78 21.56
C LYS A 52 -23.77 -2.85 21.61
N HIS A 53 -24.88 -2.62 20.90
CA HIS A 53 -25.90 -3.64 20.72
C HIS A 53 -25.20 -4.80 20.00
N ARG A 54 -24.81 -5.84 20.76
CA ARG A 54 -24.21 -7.04 20.20
C ARG A 54 -25.33 -7.74 19.45
N PHE A 55 -25.48 -7.41 18.18
CA PHE A 55 -26.25 -8.23 17.27
C PHE A 55 -25.50 -9.55 17.20
N ARG A 56 -25.99 -10.58 17.91
CA ARG A 56 -25.53 -11.94 17.65
C ARG A 56 -26.00 -12.25 16.24
N PRO A 57 -25.08 -12.57 15.31
CA PRO A 57 -25.49 -13.15 14.04
C PRO A 57 -26.43 -14.33 14.32
N PRO A 58 -27.49 -14.51 13.52
CA PRO A 58 -28.40 -15.64 13.68
C PRO A 58 -27.60 -16.95 13.71
N GLU A 59 -28.01 -17.88 14.57
CA GLU A 59 -27.38 -19.20 14.65
C GLU A 59 -27.50 -19.87 13.27
N PRO A 60 -26.38 -20.37 12.68
CA PRO A 60 -26.44 -21.02 11.40
C PRO A 60 -27.40 -22.22 11.48
N PRO A 61 -28.18 -22.49 10.41
CA PRO A 61 -29.15 -23.58 10.41
C PRO A 61 -28.46 -24.91 10.71
N LYS A 62 -28.86 -25.56 11.81
CA LYS A 62 -28.41 -26.92 12.16
C LYS A 62 -29.01 -27.90 11.16
N GLY A 63 -28.23 -28.31 10.16
CA GLY A 63 -28.67 -29.34 9.21
C GLY A 63 -28.10 -29.30 7.79
N GLY A 64 -27.22 -28.34 7.46
CA GLY A 64 -26.41 -28.45 6.24
C GLY A 64 -25.30 -29.49 6.45
N LEU A 65 -25.02 -30.31 5.43
CA LEU A 65 -23.79 -31.10 5.36
C LEU A 65 -22.63 -30.11 5.54
N ASP A 66 -22.06 -30.05 6.75
CA ASP A 66 -21.12 -28.98 7.11
C ASP A 66 -19.89 -29.15 6.21
N PRO A 67 -19.65 -28.26 5.24
CA PRO A 67 -18.45 -28.35 4.44
C PRO A 67 -17.32 -28.06 5.42
N ASP A 68 -16.41 -29.02 5.61
CA ASP A 68 -15.26 -28.89 6.49
C ASP A 68 -14.74 -27.44 6.46
N PRO A 69 -14.88 -26.68 7.57
CA PRO A 69 -14.64 -25.24 7.56
C PRO A 69 -13.20 -24.93 7.19
N ILE A 70 -12.27 -25.83 7.49
CA ILE A 70 -10.87 -25.70 7.08
C ILE A 70 -10.76 -25.83 5.56
N ALA A 71 -11.34 -26.88 4.98
CA ALA A 71 -11.37 -27.06 3.53
C ALA A 71 -12.09 -25.90 2.79
N ALA A 72 -13.07 -25.24 3.42
CA ALA A 72 -13.70 -24.05 2.87
C ALA A 72 -12.77 -22.84 2.85
N ILE A 73 -12.02 -22.61 3.95
CA ILE A 73 -11.02 -21.55 4.05
C ILE A 73 -9.88 -21.78 3.05
N GLU A 74 -9.40 -23.01 2.92
CA GLU A 74 -8.34 -23.37 1.96
C GLU A 74 -8.77 -23.11 0.52
N ARG A 75 -10.00 -23.50 0.15
CA ARG A 75 -10.56 -23.20 -1.17
C ARG A 75 -10.66 -21.70 -1.43
N ALA A 76 -11.15 -20.94 -0.45
CA ALA A 76 -11.24 -19.48 -0.58
C ALA A 76 -9.86 -18.82 -0.72
N ALA A 77 -8.86 -19.31 0.02
CA ALA A 77 -7.48 -18.84 -0.09
C ALA A 77 -6.87 -19.16 -1.46
N ALA A 78 -7.08 -20.38 -1.96
CA ALA A 78 -6.61 -20.80 -3.28
C ALA A 78 -7.27 -19.99 -4.41
N GLU A 79 -8.58 -19.74 -4.31
CA GLU A 79 -9.31 -18.90 -5.27
C GLU A 79 -8.82 -17.45 -5.24
N THR A 80 -8.59 -16.90 -4.04
CA THR A 80 -8.02 -15.57 -3.88
C THR A 80 -6.63 -15.50 -4.52
N ARG A 81 -5.74 -16.47 -4.25
CA ARG A 81 -4.40 -16.54 -4.88
C ARG A 81 -4.50 -16.58 -6.41
N ARG A 82 -5.37 -17.44 -6.95
CA ARG A 82 -5.62 -17.55 -8.40
C ARG A 82 -6.08 -16.21 -8.98
N ARG A 83 -7.00 -15.52 -8.30
CA ARG A 83 -7.52 -14.22 -8.74
C ARG A 83 -6.44 -13.15 -8.78
N ARG A 84 -5.58 -13.08 -7.76
CA ARG A 84 -4.43 -12.17 -7.71
C ARG A 84 -3.48 -12.43 -8.88
N ARG A 85 -3.14 -13.70 -9.09
CA ARG A 85 -2.25 -14.12 -10.18
C ARG A 85 -2.79 -13.70 -11.54
N LEU A 86 -4.05 -14.00 -11.83
CA LEU A 86 -4.68 -13.60 -13.09
C LEU A 86 -4.71 -12.07 -13.26
N GLY A 87 -4.91 -11.33 -12.17
CA GLY A 87 -4.85 -9.86 -12.17
C GLY A 87 -3.47 -9.33 -12.56
N LEU A 88 -2.40 -9.87 -11.98
CA LEU A 88 -1.03 -9.47 -12.31
C LEU A 88 -0.58 -9.96 -13.70
N GLU A 89 -0.98 -11.16 -14.11
CA GLU A 89 -0.73 -11.67 -15.47
C GLU A 89 -1.37 -10.77 -16.53
N ALA A 90 -2.57 -10.24 -16.27
CA ALA A 90 -3.21 -9.28 -17.16
C ALA A 90 -2.42 -7.96 -17.27
N LEU A 91 -1.78 -7.49 -16.18
CA LEU A 91 -0.93 -6.31 -16.20
C LEU A 91 0.38 -6.54 -16.96
N LEU A 92 0.94 -7.76 -16.88
CA LEU A 92 2.12 -8.14 -17.67
C LEU A 92 1.83 -8.18 -19.17
N ALA A 93 0.58 -8.50 -19.56
CA ALA A 93 0.17 -8.65 -20.95
C ALA A 93 1.10 -9.60 -21.75
N GLY A 94 1.54 -10.69 -21.10
CA GLY A 94 2.45 -11.69 -21.67
C GLY A 94 3.93 -11.30 -21.70
N ARG A 95 4.31 -10.12 -21.19
CA ARG A 95 5.71 -9.69 -21.06
C ARG A 95 6.39 -10.28 -19.82
N SER A 96 7.72 -10.27 -19.82
CA SER A 96 8.54 -10.63 -18.64
C SER A 96 8.56 -9.54 -17.58
N GLU A 97 8.32 -8.30 -17.96
CA GLU A 97 8.30 -7.15 -17.07
C GLU A 97 7.17 -6.19 -17.46
N ALA A 98 6.55 -5.54 -16.47
CA ALA A 98 5.60 -4.46 -16.69
C ALA A 98 5.77 -3.35 -15.65
N ASP A 99 5.72 -2.11 -16.13
CA ASP A 99 5.62 -0.93 -15.27
C ASP A 99 4.20 -0.80 -14.72
N LEU A 100 4.08 -0.83 -13.40
CA LEU A 100 2.82 -0.73 -12.66
C LEU A 100 2.43 0.73 -12.37
N THR A 101 3.37 1.67 -12.51
CA THR A 101 3.22 3.07 -12.10
C THR A 101 1.98 3.71 -12.73
N SER A 102 1.80 3.54 -14.04
CA SER A 102 0.63 4.07 -14.76
C SER A 102 -0.70 3.48 -14.27
N ALA A 103 -0.74 2.17 -13.97
CA ALA A 103 -1.94 1.52 -13.48
C ALA A 103 -2.30 1.94 -12.05
N MET A 104 -1.29 2.26 -11.22
CA MET A 104 -1.45 2.77 -9.87
C MET A 104 -1.95 4.22 -9.86
N GLN A 105 -1.57 5.04 -10.84
CA GLN A 105 -2.01 6.45 -10.93
C GLN A 105 -3.53 6.61 -11.16
N THR A 106 -4.22 5.59 -11.67
CA THR A 106 -5.65 5.67 -11.98
C THR A 106 -6.52 6.00 -10.76
N SER A 107 -6.24 5.40 -9.60
CA SER A 107 -6.95 5.70 -8.35
C SER A 107 -6.24 5.08 -7.14
N TRP A 108 -6.39 5.69 -5.96
CA TRP A 108 -5.88 5.16 -4.70
C TRP A 108 -6.29 3.70 -4.41
N PRO A 109 -7.59 3.31 -4.55
CA PRO A 109 -8.00 1.93 -4.35
C PRO A 109 -7.35 0.95 -5.35
N ALA A 110 -7.17 1.37 -6.59
CA ALA A 110 -6.48 0.55 -7.59
C ALA A 110 -5.00 0.37 -7.24
N ALA A 111 -4.32 1.44 -6.83
CA ALA A 111 -2.92 1.40 -6.41
C ALA A 111 -2.70 0.43 -5.24
N ILE A 112 -3.51 0.55 -4.17
CA ILE A 112 -3.43 -0.35 -3.00
C ILE A 112 -3.62 -1.80 -3.44
N ARG A 113 -4.64 -2.07 -4.27
CA ARG A 113 -4.94 -3.44 -4.71
C ARG A 113 -3.78 -4.03 -5.49
N ILE A 114 -3.26 -3.30 -6.47
CA ILE A 114 -2.13 -3.73 -7.30
C ILE A 114 -0.91 -4.00 -6.43
N LEU A 115 -0.56 -3.07 -5.53
CA LEU A 115 0.60 -3.21 -4.66
C LEU A 115 0.45 -4.40 -3.70
N THR A 116 -0.73 -4.53 -3.08
CA THR A 116 -1.01 -5.63 -2.14
C THR A 116 -0.95 -6.98 -2.83
N ASP A 117 -1.54 -7.10 -4.02
CA ASP A 117 -1.54 -8.35 -4.78
C ASP A 117 -0.12 -8.70 -5.24
N ALA A 118 0.66 -7.71 -5.69
CA ALA A 118 2.07 -7.89 -6.08
C ALA A 118 2.95 -8.27 -4.90
N MET A 119 2.88 -7.57 -3.77
CA MET A 119 3.62 -7.91 -2.54
C MET A 119 3.26 -9.29 -2.00
N THR A 120 1.98 -9.67 -2.10
CA THR A 120 1.55 -10.98 -1.60
C THR A 120 2.12 -12.12 -2.45
N LEU A 121 2.20 -11.94 -3.77
CA LEU A 121 2.76 -12.95 -4.68
C LEU A 121 4.30 -12.95 -4.66
N ASP A 122 4.94 -11.80 -4.51
CA ASP A 122 6.39 -11.67 -4.30
C ASP A 122 6.86 -12.36 -3.00
N ALA A 123 6.06 -12.28 -1.93
CA ALA A 123 6.34 -12.97 -0.68
C ALA A 123 6.17 -14.51 -0.76
N ASP A 124 5.39 -15.02 -1.73
CA ASP A 124 5.15 -16.45 -1.92
C ASP A 124 6.22 -17.06 -2.84
N ARG A 125 7.18 -17.78 -2.26
CA ARG A 125 8.28 -18.42 -3.03
C ARG A 125 7.81 -19.42 -4.09
N SER A 126 6.56 -19.86 -4.04
CA SER A 126 6.01 -20.77 -5.06
C SER A 126 5.51 -20.05 -6.32
N GLU A 127 5.39 -18.72 -6.27
CA GLU A 127 4.88 -17.91 -7.36
C GLU A 127 6.03 -17.17 -8.10
N PRO A 128 5.96 -17.07 -9.44
CA PRO A 128 7.07 -16.58 -10.25
C PRO A 128 7.04 -15.06 -10.44
N PHE A 129 6.78 -14.31 -9.38
CA PHE A 129 6.67 -12.85 -9.44
C PHE A 129 7.66 -12.21 -8.49
N ALA A 130 8.32 -11.15 -8.96
CA ALA A 130 9.14 -10.28 -8.15
C ALA A 130 8.62 -8.83 -8.29
N LEU A 131 8.43 -8.16 -7.16
CA LEU A 131 8.04 -6.74 -7.13
C LEU A 131 9.27 -5.88 -6.88
N ASN A 132 9.57 -4.97 -7.82
CA ASN A 132 10.63 -3.98 -7.65
C ASN A 132 10.00 -2.59 -7.45
N ILE A 133 10.20 -1.99 -6.28
CA ILE A 133 9.76 -0.63 -5.98
C ILE A 133 10.99 0.27 -5.98
N ASP A 134 10.99 1.26 -6.86
CA ASP A 134 12.06 2.24 -6.96
C ASP A 134 12.04 3.19 -5.74
N GLN A 135 13.22 3.68 -5.35
CA GLN A 135 13.36 4.68 -4.29
C GLN A 135 12.99 6.08 -4.77
N ALA A 136 12.91 6.30 -6.09
CA ALA A 136 12.41 7.53 -6.67
C ALA A 136 10.97 7.81 -6.19
N LEU A 137 10.67 9.07 -5.90
CA LEU A 137 9.35 9.53 -5.50
C LEU A 137 8.78 10.44 -6.60
N LEU A 138 7.65 10.04 -7.19
CA LEU A 138 6.86 10.89 -8.07
C LEU A 138 5.84 11.66 -7.22
N ILE A 139 5.78 12.97 -7.46
CA ILE A 139 4.84 13.88 -6.79
C ILE A 139 4.01 14.56 -7.86
N ASP A 140 2.69 14.36 -7.83
CA ASP A 140 1.74 15.02 -8.72
C ASP A 140 0.51 15.43 -7.93
N ALA A 141 0.33 16.74 -7.71
CA ALA A 141 -0.76 17.29 -6.92
C ALA A 141 -2.14 17.10 -7.57
N GLU A 142 -2.18 16.97 -8.91
CA GLU A 142 -3.42 16.85 -9.67
C GLU A 142 -3.80 15.37 -9.90
N ALA A 143 -2.86 14.44 -9.67
CA ALA A 143 -3.11 13.02 -9.82
C ALA A 143 -3.98 12.47 -8.67
N PRO A 144 -4.78 11.41 -8.95
CA PRO A 144 -5.53 10.68 -7.93
C PRO A 144 -4.65 10.10 -6.81
N VAL A 145 -3.34 9.92 -7.05
CA VAL A 145 -2.35 9.47 -6.07
C VAL A 145 -1.22 10.49 -6.04
N THR A 146 -1.20 11.33 -4.99
CA THR A 146 -0.27 12.47 -4.90
C THR A 146 1.19 12.08 -4.78
N TYR A 147 1.48 10.98 -4.08
CA TYR A 147 2.82 10.48 -3.82
C TYR A 147 2.90 9.03 -4.30
N LEU A 148 3.79 8.75 -5.25
CA LEU A 148 3.90 7.44 -5.84
C LEU A 148 5.36 7.05 -6.08
N HIS A 149 5.76 5.91 -5.56
CA HIS A 149 7.02 5.28 -5.96
C HIS A 149 6.81 4.48 -7.24
N PRO A 150 7.64 4.65 -8.28
CA PRO A 150 7.58 3.79 -9.46
C PRO A 150 7.74 2.33 -9.06
N ALA A 151 6.91 1.46 -9.64
CA ALA A 151 6.90 0.05 -9.32
C ALA A 151 6.89 -0.79 -10.59
N ARG A 152 7.68 -1.87 -10.60
CA ARG A 152 7.82 -2.78 -11.72
C ARG A 152 7.56 -4.20 -11.24
N LEU A 153 6.75 -4.92 -12.02
CA LEU A 153 6.50 -6.33 -11.81
C LEU A 153 7.39 -7.12 -12.76
N ILE A 154 8.17 -8.04 -12.23
CA ILE A 154 9.10 -8.89 -12.97
C ILE A 154 8.65 -10.34 -12.81
N ARG A 155 8.67 -11.09 -13.91
CA ARG A 155 8.37 -12.52 -13.91
C ARG A 155 9.68 -13.30 -13.80
N THR A 156 9.79 -14.23 -12.87
CA THR A 156 11.04 -14.90 -12.51
C THR A 156 11.20 -16.32 -13.10
N ASP A 157 10.13 -16.91 -13.62
CA ASP A 157 10.16 -18.22 -14.31
C ASP A 157 10.63 -18.12 -15.78
N LEU A 158 10.50 -16.93 -16.37
CA LEU A 158 11.10 -16.62 -17.65
C LEU A 158 12.52 -16.12 -17.37
N ALA A 159 13.52 -16.97 -17.63
CA ALA A 159 14.91 -16.59 -17.49
C ALA A 159 15.16 -15.22 -18.14
N LEU A 160 15.49 -14.22 -17.32
CA LEU A 160 16.01 -12.94 -17.80
C LEU A 160 17.30 -13.26 -18.58
N PRO A 161 17.48 -12.78 -19.83
CA PRO A 161 18.80 -12.78 -20.42
C PRO A 161 19.70 -11.98 -19.48
N GLU A 162 20.74 -12.62 -18.96
CA GLU A 162 21.65 -12.05 -17.99
C GLU A 162 22.13 -10.67 -18.46
N ILE A 163 21.75 -9.62 -17.74
CA ILE A 163 22.25 -8.25 -17.93
C ILE A 163 23.79 -8.18 -17.71
N GLY A 164 24.42 -9.27 -17.28
CA GLY A 164 25.87 -9.42 -17.17
C GLY A 164 26.65 -9.58 -18.49
N ALA A 165 26.00 -9.96 -19.61
CA ALA A 165 26.74 -10.23 -20.86
C ALA A 165 27.13 -8.99 -21.67
N ILE A 166 26.56 -7.81 -21.38
CA ILE A 166 26.81 -6.60 -22.18
C ILE A 166 28.11 -5.88 -21.75
N ILE A 167 28.58 -6.09 -20.52
CA ILE A 167 29.78 -5.41 -20.02
C ILE A 167 31.07 -6.10 -20.52
N GLU A 168 31.09 -7.41 -20.75
CA GLU A 168 32.30 -8.12 -21.22
C GLU A 168 32.57 -7.97 -22.73
N GLN A 169 31.55 -7.80 -23.58
CA GLN A 169 31.80 -7.66 -25.03
C GLN A 169 32.32 -6.28 -25.44
N THR A 170 32.12 -5.24 -24.61
CA THR A 170 32.63 -3.90 -24.93
C THR A 170 34.13 -3.74 -24.56
N GLN A 171 34.69 -4.66 -23.74
CA GLN A 171 36.12 -4.64 -23.38
C GLN A 171 37.02 -5.49 -24.30
N LEU A 172 36.48 -6.43 -25.08
CA LEU A 172 37.32 -7.24 -25.97
C LEU A 172 37.67 -6.56 -27.31
N ASP A 173 36.84 -5.64 -27.80
CA ASP A 173 37.10 -4.94 -29.08
C ASP A 173 38.11 -3.78 -28.96
N ARG A 174 38.53 -3.39 -27.75
CA ARG A 174 39.49 -2.29 -27.55
C ARG A 174 40.97 -2.71 -27.45
N ASN A 175 41.26 -4.01 -27.39
CA ASN A 175 42.62 -4.52 -27.21
C ASN A 175 43.19 -5.23 -28.47
N GLY A 176 42.54 -5.06 -29.62
CA GLY A 176 42.90 -5.75 -30.88
C GLY A 176 43.65 -4.92 -31.92
N GLU A 177 43.92 -3.62 -31.68
CA GLU A 177 44.74 -2.78 -32.57
C GLU A 177 46.02 -2.37 -31.82
N ASP A 178 47.05 -3.22 -31.91
CA ASP A 178 48.47 -2.83 -31.99
C ASP A 178 49.36 -4.08 -31.89
N VAL A 179 49.65 -4.72 -33.04
CA VAL A 179 50.94 -5.36 -33.37
C VAL A 179 51.15 -5.31 -34.88
#